data_AF-A0A8H5CT01-F1
#
_entry.id   AF-A0A8H5CT01-F1
#
_cell.length_a   1.000
_cell.length_b   1.000
_cell.length_c   1.000
_cell.angle_alpha   90.00
_cell.angle_beta   90.00
_cell.angle_gamma   90.00
#
_symmetry.space_group_name_H-M   'P 1'
#
loop_
_entity.id
_entity.type
_entity.pdbx_description
1 polymer ?
#
loop_
_entity_poly.entity_id
_entity_poly.type
_entity_poly.pdbx_seq_one_letter_code
_entity_poly.pdbx_strand_id
1 'polypeptide(L)'
;MSTLLPFHKAIIEEIHDPATSDLLILTRGLGLRRIICTLMKIYDSNKNLVLLVNASPEEESAIGEELGITGCRRPGLRVLGYETPSKERQELYKQGGLISVTSRILVVDMLQGDIPVHLITGLIILHAERITPLVAEAFIVRLFREKNKIGFIKAFTDQPEHITSGMSPLKNVMKELQLRRVHLYPRFHEYINKTLERRRADVVELSQPLSDSMSDIHSAIIQCMTTTLSELKRSNANPDLDDLNVENAYSRSFDAIARYQLASAWHKVGPKTKQLINDLNVLRQLLSYLLSYDALSFPAYLGTIIKSNTLSASGAARVHQSPWLLTDAASMIFDTAQRRCFKYHEYRSDLAGFEKLAVNLARIPEYIFPHLSGFATRSADLCVRHRCQVKRNTWGPYEPRQRSTAAIILMLRGQP
;
A
#
# COMPACT_ATOMS: atom_id res chain seq x y z
N MET A 1 25.98 -20.32 -7.05
CA MET A 1 26.02 -19.73 -8.40
C MET A 1 24.59 -19.59 -8.90
N SER A 2 24.08 -18.38 -9.10
CA SER A 2 22.74 -18.17 -9.67
C SER A 2 22.80 -18.44 -11.18
N THR A 3 22.59 -19.70 -11.57
CA THR A 3 22.58 -20.09 -12.99
C THR A 3 21.48 -19.33 -13.74
N LEU A 4 21.83 -18.70 -14.86
CA LEU A 4 20.86 -18.08 -15.75
C LEU A 4 19.97 -19.15 -16.39
N LEU A 5 18.68 -18.90 -16.34
CA LEU A 5 17.68 -19.74 -17.00
C LEU A 5 17.76 -19.52 -18.53
N PRO A 6 17.35 -20.51 -19.33
CA PRO A 6 17.36 -20.40 -20.80
C PRO A 6 16.69 -19.13 -21.33
N PHE A 7 15.53 -18.74 -20.79
CA PHE A 7 14.87 -17.51 -21.24
C PHE A 7 15.64 -16.23 -20.88
N HIS A 8 16.37 -16.20 -19.74
CA HIS A 8 17.24 -15.06 -19.43
C HIS A 8 18.33 -14.89 -20.50
N LYS A 9 18.91 -16.01 -20.98
CA LYS A 9 19.94 -15.98 -22.01
C LYS A 9 19.39 -15.43 -23.33
N ALA A 10 18.23 -15.91 -23.76
CA ALA A 10 17.56 -15.41 -24.97
C ALA A 10 17.27 -13.90 -24.88
N ILE A 11 16.75 -13.42 -23.74
CA ILE A 11 16.52 -11.99 -23.53
C ILE A 11 17.83 -11.21 -23.64
N ILE A 12 18.91 -11.68 -23.00
CA ILE A 12 20.21 -11.03 -23.02
C ILE A 12 20.79 -11.00 -24.44
N GLU A 13 20.66 -12.08 -25.20
CA GLU A 13 21.08 -12.16 -26.61
C GLU A 13 20.36 -11.12 -27.48
N GLU A 14 19.12 -10.74 -27.19
CA GLU A 14 18.44 -9.67 -27.92
C GLU A 14 18.89 -8.26 -27.50
N ILE A 15 19.15 -8.05 -26.21
CA ILE A 15 19.38 -6.71 -25.65
C ILE A 15 20.86 -6.35 -25.47
N HIS A 16 21.81 -7.28 -25.61
CA HIS A 16 23.23 -7.02 -25.28
C HIS A 16 23.92 -6.04 -26.23
N ASP A 17 23.41 -5.85 -27.45
CA ASP A 17 24.04 -5.00 -28.45
C ASP A 17 24.15 -3.54 -27.96
N PRO A 18 25.36 -2.96 -27.85
CA PRO A 18 25.55 -1.57 -27.48
C PRO A 18 25.15 -0.58 -28.58
N ALA A 19 24.87 -1.02 -29.82
CA ALA A 19 24.36 -0.16 -30.87
C ALA A 19 22.86 0.15 -30.69
N THR A 20 22.13 -0.66 -29.91
CA THR A 20 20.68 -0.53 -29.75
C THR A 20 20.31 0.09 -28.41
N SER A 21 19.27 0.93 -28.43
CA SER A 21 18.65 1.50 -27.23
C SER A 21 17.24 0.94 -27.08
N ASP A 22 17.03 0.18 -26.00
CA ASP A 22 15.90 -0.73 -25.85
C ASP A 22 15.22 -0.53 -24.49
N LEU A 23 13.89 -0.65 -24.48
CA LEU A 23 13.06 -0.74 -23.27
C LEU A 23 12.68 -2.20 -23.03
N LEU A 24 13.07 -2.77 -21.90
CA LEU A 24 12.69 -4.11 -21.49
C LEU A 24 11.58 -4.06 -20.45
N ILE A 25 10.41 -4.61 -20.79
CA ILE A 25 9.26 -4.75 -19.89
C ILE A 25 9.11 -6.23 -19.53
N LEU A 26 9.39 -6.54 -18.27
CA LEU A 26 9.28 -7.89 -17.71
C LEU A 26 8.13 -7.96 -16.72
N THR A 27 7.52 -9.14 -16.60
CA THR A 27 6.55 -9.37 -15.51
C THR A 27 7.27 -9.53 -14.18
N ARG A 28 6.65 -9.04 -13.11
CA ARG A 28 7.15 -9.17 -11.74
C ARG A 28 7.50 -10.62 -11.38
N GLY A 29 8.66 -10.79 -10.73
CA GLY A 29 9.14 -12.07 -10.24
C GLY A 29 9.88 -12.94 -11.27
N LEU A 30 10.09 -12.46 -12.50
CA LEU A 30 10.90 -13.15 -13.51
C LEU A 30 12.41 -12.92 -13.36
N GLY A 31 12.86 -12.21 -12.32
CA GLY A 31 14.28 -12.06 -12.03
C GLY A 31 15.01 -10.98 -12.83
N LEU A 32 14.38 -9.81 -13.02
CA LEU A 32 14.96 -8.65 -13.72
C LEU A 32 16.40 -8.31 -13.24
N ARG A 33 16.64 -8.36 -11.92
CA ARG A 33 17.96 -8.12 -11.32
C ARG A 33 19.05 -8.99 -11.92
N ARG A 34 18.78 -10.27 -12.20
CA ARG A 34 19.77 -11.21 -12.78
C ARG A 34 20.13 -10.84 -14.21
N ILE A 35 19.16 -10.34 -14.98
CA ILE A 35 19.36 -9.87 -16.35
C ILE A 35 20.24 -8.63 -16.33
N ILE A 36 19.93 -7.66 -15.47
CA ILE A 36 20.70 -6.42 -15.31
C ILE A 36 22.14 -6.75 -14.89
N CYS A 37 22.35 -7.58 -13.86
CA CYS A 37 23.69 -7.92 -13.40
C CYS A 37 24.53 -8.62 -14.49
N THR A 38 23.90 -9.51 -15.28
CA THR A 38 24.60 -10.18 -16.39
C THR A 38 24.94 -9.19 -17.50
N LEU A 39 24.02 -8.29 -17.83
CA LEU A 39 24.24 -7.26 -18.83
C LEU A 39 25.36 -6.30 -18.42
N MET A 40 25.36 -5.86 -17.16
CA MET A 40 26.43 -5.04 -16.60
C MET A 40 27.77 -5.75 -16.63
N LYS A 41 27.79 -7.06 -16.35
CA LYS A 41 29.00 -7.89 -16.48
C LYS A 41 29.52 -7.94 -17.92
N ILE A 42 28.66 -7.97 -18.93
CA ILE A 42 29.07 -7.92 -20.34
C ILE A 42 29.69 -6.56 -20.68
N TYR A 43 29.18 -5.48 -20.08
CA TYR A 43 29.70 -4.13 -20.30
C TYR A 43 30.90 -3.75 -19.43
N ASP A 44 31.27 -4.59 -18.46
CA ASP A 44 32.40 -4.36 -17.55
C ASP A 44 33.72 -4.30 -18.33
N SER A 45 34.22 -3.08 -18.54
CA SER A 45 35.50 -2.80 -19.20
C SER A 45 36.02 -1.45 -18.72
N ASN A 46 37.33 -1.36 -18.49
CA ASN A 46 37.98 -0.11 -18.07
C ASN A 46 37.87 1.02 -19.11
N LYS A 47 37.59 0.68 -20.37
CA LYS A 47 37.42 1.66 -21.45
C LYS A 47 35.97 2.15 -21.57
N ASN A 48 35.04 1.46 -20.93
CA ASN A 48 33.62 1.78 -20.99
C ASN A 48 33.23 2.53 -19.73
N LEU A 49 32.36 3.52 -19.86
CA LEU A 49 31.72 4.18 -18.73
C LEU A 49 30.21 3.93 -18.84
N VAL A 50 29.70 3.06 -17.97
CA VAL A 50 28.28 2.72 -17.91
C VAL A 50 27.71 3.19 -16.58
N LEU A 51 26.67 4.00 -16.67
CA LEU A 51 26.01 4.59 -15.51
C LEU A 51 24.71 3.85 -15.21
N LEU A 52 24.56 3.38 -13.98
CA LEU A 52 23.31 2.88 -13.43
C LEU A 52 22.59 4.05 -12.77
N VAL A 53 21.36 4.32 -13.21
CA VAL A 53 20.55 5.47 -12.78
C VAL A 53 19.22 4.97 -12.21
N ASN A 54 18.73 5.68 -11.20
CA ASN A 54 17.44 5.43 -10.55
C ASN A 54 17.35 4.06 -9.84
N ALA A 55 18.46 3.58 -9.29
CA ALA A 55 18.45 2.41 -8.41
C ALA A 55 18.12 2.83 -6.96
N SER A 56 17.31 2.02 -6.28
CA SER A 56 17.11 2.17 -4.83
C SER A 56 18.35 1.67 -4.06
N PRO A 57 18.60 2.16 -2.83
CA PRO A 57 19.80 1.75 -2.07
C PRO A 57 19.83 0.24 -1.79
N GLU A 58 18.66 -0.39 -1.64
CA GLU A 58 18.54 -1.85 -1.50
C GLU A 58 18.95 -2.58 -2.79
N GLU A 59 18.56 -2.06 -3.96
CA GLU A 59 18.94 -2.61 -5.25
C GLU A 59 20.42 -2.39 -5.55
N GLU A 60 20.98 -1.22 -5.24
CA GLU A 60 22.41 -0.95 -5.39
C GLU A 60 23.25 -1.94 -4.60
N SER A 61 22.88 -2.20 -3.34
CA SER A 61 23.55 -3.19 -2.49
C SER A 61 23.42 -4.61 -3.06
N ALA A 62 22.20 -5.00 -3.47
CA ALA A 62 21.96 -6.33 -4.01
C ALA A 62 22.64 -6.58 -5.37
N ILE A 63 22.67 -5.56 -6.25
CA ILE A 63 23.38 -5.61 -7.53
C ILE A 63 24.88 -5.65 -7.28
N GLY A 64 25.40 -4.83 -6.36
CA GLY A 64 26.81 -4.84 -5.97
C GLY A 64 27.28 -6.20 -5.44
N GLU A 65 26.48 -6.83 -4.58
CA GLU A 65 26.74 -8.18 -4.07
C GLU A 65 26.71 -9.23 -5.20
N GLU A 66 25.66 -9.23 -6.03
CA GLU A 66 25.56 -10.16 -7.16
C GLU A 66 26.74 -9.98 -8.13
N LEU A 67 27.12 -8.76 -8.49
CA LEU A 67 28.28 -8.51 -9.36
C LEU A 67 29.60 -8.97 -8.72
N GLY A 68 29.75 -8.82 -7.41
CA GLY A 68 30.89 -9.33 -6.65
C GLY A 68 30.99 -10.86 -6.70
N ILE A 69 29.87 -11.56 -6.57
CA ILE A 69 29.80 -13.03 -6.67
C ILE A 69 30.02 -13.50 -8.12
N THR A 70 29.52 -12.74 -9.10
CA THR A 70 29.57 -13.11 -10.52
C THR A 70 30.95 -12.87 -11.14
N GLY A 71 31.90 -12.32 -10.37
CA GLY A 71 33.29 -12.18 -10.76
C GLY A 71 33.60 -10.92 -11.58
N CYS A 72 32.84 -9.84 -11.40
CA CYS A 72 33.22 -8.52 -11.93
C CYS A 72 34.54 -8.04 -11.31
N ARG A 73 35.26 -7.19 -12.03
CA ARG A 73 36.55 -6.66 -11.55
C ARG A 73 36.37 -5.90 -10.24
N ARG A 74 37.40 -5.88 -9.39
CA ARG A 74 37.45 -4.96 -8.24
C ARG A 74 38.03 -3.63 -8.68
N PRO A 75 37.41 -2.48 -8.36
CA PRO A 75 36.13 -2.32 -7.65
C PRO A 75 34.98 -2.65 -8.60
N GLY A 76 33.97 -3.41 -8.12
CA GLY A 76 32.81 -3.81 -8.92
C GLY A 76 31.90 -2.64 -9.24
N LEU A 77 30.64 -2.69 -8.78
CA LEU A 77 29.78 -1.51 -8.85
C LEU A 77 30.27 -0.45 -7.87
N ARG A 78 30.61 0.73 -8.38
CA ARG A 78 31.01 1.89 -7.56
C ARG A 78 29.79 2.76 -7.32
N VAL A 79 29.39 2.95 -6.07
CA VAL A 79 28.20 3.76 -5.73
C VAL A 79 28.63 5.17 -5.36
N LEU A 80 28.06 6.16 -6.04
CA LEU A 80 28.30 7.59 -5.76
C LEU A 80 27.18 8.15 -4.88
N GLY A 81 27.53 8.41 -3.63
CA GLY A 81 26.67 9.10 -2.66
C GLY A 81 26.88 10.62 -2.66
N TYR A 82 26.04 11.32 -1.90
CA TYR A 82 26.19 12.76 -1.66
C TYR A 82 27.47 13.11 -0.88
N GLU A 83 28.05 12.15 -0.18
CA GLU A 83 29.23 12.31 0.66
C GLU A 83 30.54 12.39 -0.14
N THR A 84 30.54 11.89 -1.38
CA THR A 84 31.74 11.89 -2.23
C THR A 84 31.96 13.28 -2.83
N PRO A 85 33.11 13.94 -2.61
CA PRO A 85 33.39 15.28 -3.13
C PRO A 85 33.52 15.30 -4.67
N SER A 86 33.20 16.44 -5.31
CA SER A 86 33.19 16.57 -6.79
C SER A 86 34.52 16.15 -7.44
N LYS A 87 35.67 16.53 -6.87
CA LYS A 87 36.99 16.13 -7.40
C LYS A 87 37.19 14.61 -7.45
N GLU A 88 36.79 13.90 -6.39
CA GLU A 88 36.88 12.44 -6.34
C GLU A 88 35.90 11.79 -7.32
N ARG A 89 34.68 12.34 -7.47
CA ARG A 89 33.73 11.88 -8.50
C ARG A 89 34.30 12.02 -9.91
N GLN A 90 34.94 13.14 -10.24
CA GLN A 90 35.59 13.35 -11.53
C GLN A 90 36.68 12.30 -11.80
N GLU A 91 37.49 11.95 -10.79
CA GLU A 91 38.50 10.91 -10.92
C GLU A 91 37.86 9.53 -11.15
N LEU A 92 36.78 9.22 -10.42
CA LEU A 92 36.05 7.97 -10.60
C LEU A 92 35.43 7.85 -12.00
N TYR A 93 34.86 8.93 -12.55
CA TYR A 93 34.34 8.93 -13.92
C TYR A 93 35.45 8.70 -14.95
N LYS A 94 36.64 9.28 -14.75
CA LYS A 94 37.81 9.11 -15.64
C LYS A 94 38.39 7.70 -15.60
N GLN A 95 38.30 7.01 -14.46
CA GLN A 95 38.74 5.62 -14.33
C GLN A 95 37.86 4.64 -15.12
N GLY A 96 36.63 5.04 -15.46
CA GLY A 96 35.67 4.19 -16.16
C GLY A 96 35.13 3.04 -15.31
N GLY A 97 34.42 2.13 -15.97
CA GLY A 97 33.74 0.99 -15.37
C GLY A 97 32.25 1.22 -15.10
N LEU A 98 31.73 0.46 -14.13
CA LEU A 98 30.33 0.47 -13.72
C LEU A 98 30.15 1.41 -12.52
N ILE A 99 29.32 2.43 -12.69
CA ILE A 99 29.08 3.43 -11.64
C ILE A 99 27.58 3.57 -11.40
N SER A 100 27.13 3.40 -10.16
CA SER A 100 25.79 3.77 -9.73
C SER A 100 25.79 5.22 -9.27
N VAL A 101 24.87 6.02 -9.78
CA VAL A 101 24.77 7.43 -9.45
C VAL A 101 23.31 7.84 -9.28
N THR A 102 23.05 8.63 -8.25
CA THR A 102 21.71 9.19 -8.05
C THR A 102 21.41 10.25 -9.11
N SER A 103 20.16 10.31 -9.55
CA SER A 103 19.72 11.20 -10.63
C SER A 103 20.02 12.68 -10.35
N ARG A 104 19.94 13.11 -9.09
CA ARG A 104 20.26 14.49 -8.69
C ARG A 104 21.75 14.83 -8.86
N ILE A 105 22.64 13.91 -8.45
CA ILE A 105 24.09 14.12 -8.59
C ILE A 105 24.46 14.14 -10.06
N LEU A 106 23.95 13.20 -10.85
CA LEU A 106 24.26 13.10 -12.27
C LEU A 106 23.82 14.36 -13.04
N VAL A 107 22.65 14.93 -12.75
CA VAL A 107 22.21 16.19 -13.37
C VAL A 107 23.19 17.33 -13.09
N VAL A 108 23.59 17.51 -11.83
CA VAL A 108 24.53 18.59 -11.45
C VAL A 108 25.88 18.39 -12.12
N ASP A 109 26.42 17.16 -12.08
CA ASP A 109 27.72 16.84 -12.68
C ASP A 109 27.71 17.05 -14.21
N MET A 110 26.61 16.73 -14.91
CA MET A 110 26.46 16.95 -16.36
C MET A 110 26.33 18.43 -16.74
N LEU A 111 25.68 19.24 -15.89
CA LEU A 111 25.51 20.69 -16.10
C LEU A 111 26.80 21.46 -15.80
N GLN A 112 27.52 21.11 -14.73
CA GLN A 112 28.80 21.70 -14.37
C GLN A 112 29.94 21.26 -15.28
N GLY A 113 29.76 20.15 -16.02
CA GLY A 113 30.77 19.60 -16.90
C GLY A 113 31.83 18.76 -16.16
N ASP A 114 31.53 18.33 -14.93
CA ASP A 114 32.37 17.43 -14.14
C ASP A 114 32.52 16.06 -14.83
N ILE A 115 31.43 15.59 -15.46
CA ILE A 115 31.43 14.36 -16.25
C ILE A 115 31.51 14.68 -17.77
N PRO A 116 32.52 14.18 -18.49
CA PRO A 116 32.59 14.30 -19.94
C PRO A 116 31.52 13.41 -20.61
N VAL A 117 30.35 14.00 -20.90
CA VAL A 117 29.16 13.28 -21.42
C VAL A 117 29.43 12.50 -22.71
N HIS A 118 30.36 12.97 -23.54
CA HIS A 118 30.76 12.32 -24.79
C HIS A 118 31.53 11.00 -24.59
N LEU A 119 32.12 10.78 -23.40
CA LEU A 119 32.83 9.54 -23.06
C LEU A 119 31.92 8.47 -22.43
N ILE A 120 30.69 8.83 -22.08
CA ILE A 120 29.72 7.88 -21.51
C ILE A 120 29.35 6.87 -22.59
N THR A 121 29.63 5.59 -22.34
CA THR A 121 29.33 4.50 -23.27
C THR A 121 27.84 4.19 -23.30
N GLY A 122 27.18 4.24 -22.13
CA GLY A 122 25.73 4.04 -22.07
C GLY A 122 25.13 4.27 -20.70
N LEU A 123 23.79 4.39 -20.70
CA LEU A 123 22.96 4.56 -19.52
C LEU A 123 22.09 3.33 -19.31
N ILE A 124 22.06 2.82 -18.09
CA ILE A 124 21.13 1.80 -17.63
C ILE A 124 20.17 2.47 -16.66
N ILE A 125 18.89 2.52 -17.02
CA ILE A 125 17.85 3.21 -16.23
C ILE A 125 16.90 2.17 -15.65
N LEU A 126 16.75 2.19 -14.32
CA LEU A 126 15.78 1.35 -13.61
C LEU A 126 14.45 2.10 -13.40
N HIS A 127 13.40 1.32 -13.10
CA HIS A 127 12.04 1.82 -12.86
C HIS A 127 11.49 2.71 -13.97
N ALA A 128 11.56 2.23 -15.22
CA ALA A 128 11.11 3.00 -16.38
C ALA A 128 9.61 3.38 -16.32
N GLU A 129 8.81 2.68 -15.53
CA GLU A 129 7.39 2.97 -15.30
C GLU A 129 7.13 4.31 -14.59
N ARG A 130 8.12 4.88 -13.90
CA ARG A 130 7.99 6.15 -13.17
C ARG A 130 8.39 7.36 -14.01
N ILE A 131 8.83 7.13 -15.25
CA ILE A 131 9.37 8.19 -16.09
C ILE A 131 8.24 9.05 -16.61
N THR A 132 8.30 10.32 -16.24
CA THR A 132 7.43 11.38 -16.73
C THR A 132 8.29 12.55 -17.22
N PRO A 133 7.73 13.48 -18.02
CA PRO A 133 8.50 14.62 -18.53
C PRO A 133 9.07 15.54 -17.45
N LEU A 134 8.56 15.45 -16.21
CA LEU A 134 8.96 16.28 -15.06
C LEU A 134 10.05 15.63 -14.19
N VAL A 135 10.33 14.35 -14.41
CA VAL A 135 11.24 13.55 -13.60
C VAL A 135 12.67 13.70 -14.12
N ALA A 136 13.67 13.65 -13.21
CA ALA A 136 15.05 14.02 -13.50
C ALA A 136 15.70 13.13 -14.57
N GLU A 137 15.31 11.86 -14.64
CA GLU A 137 15.79 10.85 -15.57
C GLU A 137 15.50 11.23 -17.02
N ALA A 138 14.32 11.80 -17.30
CA ALA A 138 13.98 12.33 -18.61
C ALA A 138 14.90 13.50 -18.99
N PHE A 139 15.26 14.35 -18.02
CA PHE A 139 16.19 15.45 -18.24
C PHE A 139 17.63 14.97 -18.47
N ILE A 140 18.10 13.96 -17.72
CA ILE A 140 19.41 13.32 -17.91
C ILE A 140 19.54 12.77 -19.33
N VAL A 141 18.51 12.08 -19.83
CA VAL A 141 18.52 11.54 -21.19
C VAL A 141 18.60 12.64 -22.25
N ARG A 142 17.87 13.75 -22.07
CA ARG A 142 17.95 14.90 -22.99
C ARG A 142 19.36 15.49 -23.04
N LEU A 143 19.98 15.73 -21.87
CA LEU A 143 21.36 16.23 -21.78
C LEU A 143 22.38 15.24 -22.38
N PHE A 144 22.17 13.94 -22.14
CA PHE A 144 23.01 12.88 -22.70
C PHE A 144 22.95 12.88 -24.23
N ARG A 145 21.75 12.93 -24.81
CA ARG A 145 21.54 12.86 -26.26
C ARG A 145 21.95 14.13 -27.01
N GLU A 146 21.95 15.28 -26.34
CA GLU A 146 22.47 16.54 -26.89
C GLU A 146 23.98 16.46 -27.17
N LYS A 147 24.76 15.93 -26.22
CA LYS A 147 26.22 15.84 -26.31
C LYS A 147 26.73 14.51 -26.87
N ASN A 148 25.97 13.42 -26.75
CA ASN A 148 26.37 12.07 -27.10
C ASN A 148 25.29 11.34 -27.91
N LYS A 149 25.57 11.13 -29.20
CA LYS A 149 24.69 10.43 -30.14
C LYS A 149 25.00 8.93 -30.29
N ILE A 150 26.14 8.48 -29.77
CA ILE A 150 26.65 7.12 -29.99
C ILE A 150 26.26 6.19 -28.84
N GLY A 151 26.29 6.67 -27.60
CA GLY A 151 26.06 5.81 -26.45
C GLY A 151 24.64 5.26 -26.34
N PHE A 152 24.49 4.08 -25.76
CA PHE A 152 23.20 3.40 -25.66
C PHE A 152 22.39 3.84 -24.43
N ILE A 153 21.08 3.64 -24.51
CA ILE A 153 20.18 3.76 -23.35
C ILE A 153 19.40 2.45 -23.25
N LYS A 154 19.51 1.77 -22.11
CA LYS A 154 18.74 0.56 -21.81
C LYS A 154 17.91 0.80 -20.57
N ALA A 155 16.60 0.72 -20.74
CA ALA A 155 15.65 0.99 -19.68
C ALA A 155 14.91 -0.29 -19.28
N PHE A 156 14.67 -0.44 -17.99
CA PHE A 156 14.12 -1.66 -17.41
C PHE A 156 12.91 -1.36 -16.52
N THR A 157 11.92 -2.23 -16.57
CA THR A 157 10.76 -2.21 -15.67
C THR A 157 10.26 -3.63 -15.41
N ASP A 158 9.89 -3.89 -14.16
CA ASP A 158 9.24 -5.12 -13.70
C ASP A 158 7.77 -4.90 -13.30
N GLN A 159 7.25 -3.69 -13.51
CA GLN A 159 5.91 -3.24 -13.11
C GLN A 159 5.09 -2.79 -14.32
N PRO A 160 4.64 -3.73 -15.18
CA PRO A 160 3.88 -3.40 -16.38
C PRO A 160 2.53 -2.75 -16.07
N GLU A 161 1.97 -2.93 -14.86
CA GLU A 161 0.64 -2.41 -14.48
C GLU A 161 0.58 -0.87 -14.49
N HIS A 162 1.73 -0.23 -14.25
CA HIS A 162 1.84 1.23 -14.30
C HIS A 162 1.90 1.78 -15.73
N ILE A 163 2.24 0.93 -16.71
CA ILE A 163 2.35 1.28 -18.13
C ILE A 163 1.04 0.96 -18.89
N THR A 164 0.04 0.38 -18.22
CA THR A 164 -1.29 0.14 -18.83
C THR A 164 -2.30 1.23 -18.50
N SER A 165 -2.05 2.07 -17.49
CA SER A 165 -3.02 3.05 -16.99
C SER A 165 -2.85 4.43 -17.64
N GLY A 166 -3.94 5.02 -18.15
CA GLY A 166 -3.99 6.40 -18.69
C GLY A 166 -3.77 6.54 -20.20
N MET A 167 -3.62 7.78 -20.69
CA MET A 167 -3.50 8.08 -22.12
C MET A 167 -2.10 7.73 -22.66
N SER A 168 -1.92 6.49 -23.13
CA SER A 168 -0.72 5.99 -23.83
C SER A 168 0.62 6.19 -23.07
N PRO A 169 0.74 5.76 -21.80
CA PRO A 169 1.95 5.96 -21.00
C PRO A 169 3.21 5.32 -21.63
N LEU A 170 3.10 4.17 -22.30
CA LEU A 170 4.23 3.55 -23.01
C LEU A 170 4.85 4.50 -24.05
N LYS A 171 4.01 5.17 -24.85
CA LYS A 171 4.45 6.14 -25.85
C LYS A 171 5.17 7.32 -25.20
N ASN A 172 4.69 7.78 -24.05
CA ASN A 172 5.33 8.86 -23.30
C ASN A 172 6.70 8.42 -22.77
N VAL A 173 6.81 7.26 -22.14
CA VAL A 173 8.10 6.72 -21.66
C VAL A 173 9.09 6.57 -22.81
N MET A 174 8.67 5.98 -23.94
CA MET A 174 9.52 5.84 -25.13
C MET A 174 9.96 7.20 -25.69
N LYS A 175 9.07 8.19 -25.72
CA LYS A 175 9.40 9.54 -26.20
C LYS A 175 10.39 10.24 -25.28
N GLU A 176 10.17 10.20 -23.97
CA GLU A 176 11.02 10.85 -22.98
C GLU A 176 12.41 10.21 -22.90
N LEU A 177 12.50 8.88 -22.98
CA LEU A 177 13.76 8.15 -23.06
C LEU A 177 14.38 8.11 -24.46
N GLN A 178 13.68 8.62 -25.48
CA GLN A 178 14.08 8.59 -26.89
C GLN A 178 14.41 7.18 -27.40
N LEU A 179 13.64 6.18 -26.97
CA LEU A 179 13.80 4.77 -27.34
C LEU A 179 12.96 4.43 -28.57
N ARG A 180 13.48 3.55 -29.42
CA ARG A 180 12.79 3.09 -30.64
C ARG A 180 12.27 1.66 -30.54
N ARG A 181 12.86 0.83 -29.67
CA ARG A 181 12.57 -0.59 -29.54
C ARG A 181 12.06 -0.89 -28.14
N VAL A 182 11.03 -1.74 -28.06
CA VAL A 182 10.45 -2.25 -26.81
C VAL A 182 10.39 -3.76 -26.89
N HIS A 183 10.84 -4.43 -25.84
CA HIS A 183 10.76 -5.87 -25.68
C HIS A 183 9.77 -6.18 -24.54
N LEU A 184 8.74 -6.97 -24.85
CA LEU A 184 7.68 -7.33 -23.92
C LEU A 184 7.79 -8.81 -23.57
N TYR A 185 7.96 -9.12 -22.29
CA TYR A 185 8.10 -10.49 -21.79
C TYR A 185 7.06 -10.80 -20.70
N PRO A 186 5.81 -11.10 -21.11
CA PRO A 186 4.78 -11.58 -20.19
C PRO A 186 5.06 -13.01 -19.71
N ARG A 187 4.46 -13.43 -18.59
CA ARG A 187 4.63 -14.81 -18.06
C ARG A 187 4.20 -15.91 -19.04
N PHE A 188 3.23 -15.64 -19.90
CA PHE A 188 2.76 -16.60 -20.91
C PHE A 188 3.62 -16.61 -22.19
N HIS A 189 4.68 -15.80 -22.25
CA HIS A 189 5.60 -15.83 -23.39
C HIS A 189 6.20 -17.23 -23.54
N GLU A 190 6.27 -17.73 -24.78
CA GLU A 190 6.68 -19.09 -25.11
C GLU A 190 8.00 -19.53 -24.43
N TYR A 191 9.08 -18.74 -24.53
CA TYR A 191 10.36 -19.03 -23.86
C TYR A 191 10.27 -19.13 -22.34
N ILE A 192 9.48 -18.26 -21.71
CA ILE A 192 9.31 -18.23 -20.25
C ILE A 192 8.49 -19.45 -19.84
N ASN A 193 7.37 -19.70 -20.51
CA ASN A 193 6.50 -20.83 -20.20
C ASN A 193 7.24 -22.16 -20.33
N LYS A 194 7.92 -22.41 -21.46
CA LYS A 194 8.74 -23.61 -21.69
C LYS A 194 9.81 -23.85 -20.61
N THR A 195 10.33 -22.79 -20.00
CA THR A 195 11.34 -22.91 -18.94
C THR A 195 10.71 -23.19 -17.58
N LEU A 196 9.65 -22.47 -17.22
CA LEU A 196 8.99 -22.58 -15.91
C LEU A 196 8.14 -23.86 -15.78
N GLU A 197 7.61 -24.38 -16.88
CA GLU A 197 6.83 -25.62 -16.89
C GLU A 197 7.62 -26.86 -16.47
N ARG A 198 8.95 -26.84 -16.64
CA ARG A 198 9.83 -27.97 -16.28
C ARG A 198 9.80 -28.28 -14.78
N ARG A 199 9.54 -27.28 -13.94
CA ARG A 199 9.50 -27.44 -12.48
C ARG A 199 8.44 -26.52 -11.89
N ARG A 200 7.19 -27.00 -11.86
CA ARG A 200 6.10 -26.34 -11.15
C ARG A 200 6.17 -26.70 -9.67
N ALA A 201 6.00 -25.71 -8.80
CA ALA A 201 5.81 -25.97 -7.38
C ALA A 201 4.44 -26.64 -7.18
N ASP A 202 4.37 -27.62 -6.29
CA ASP A 202 3.09 -28.20 -5.89
C ASP A 202 2.34 -27.18 -5.03
N VAL A 203 1.14 -26.79 -5.47
CA VAL A 203 0.33 -25.76 -4.80
C VAL A 203 -0.96 -26.42 -4.34
N VAL A 204 -1.12 -26.52 -3.02
CA VAL A 204 -2.37 -26.98 -2.41
C VAL A 204 -3.19 -25.75 -2.04
N GLU A 205 -4.28 -25.52 -2.76
CA GLU A 205 -5.23 -24.44 -2.47
C GLU A 205 -6.18 -24.88 -1.34
N LEU A 206 -6.12 -24.16 -0.22
CA LEU A 206 -7.04 -24.35 0.91
C LEU A 206 -8.02 -23.18 0.93
N SER A 207 -9.26 -23.44 0.56
CA SER A 207 -10.32 -22.43 0.60
C SER A 207 -10.95 -22.39 1.99
N GLN A 208 -10.73 -21.28 2.71
CA GLN A 208 -11.34 -21.01 4.00
C GLN A 208 -12.41 -19.92 3.83
N PRO A 209 -13.71 -20.24 3.99
CA PRO A 209 -14.76 -19.23 3.92
C PRO A 209 -14.68 -18.25 5.12
N LEU A 210 -15.18 -17.04 4.89
CA LEU A 210 -15.42 -16.07 5.97
C LEU A 210 -16.51 -16.60 6.90
N SER A 211 -16.42 -16.25 8.19
CA SER A 211 -17.53 -16.50 9.12
C SER A 211 -18.72 -15.61 8.77
N ASP A 212 -19.93 -16.00 9.14
CA ASP A 212 -21.16 -15.27 8.83
C ASP A 212 -21.07 -13.80 9.26
N SER A 213 -20.60 -13.54 10.49
CA SER A 213 -20.41 -12.17 10.99
C SER A 213 -19.35 -11.36 10.23
N MET A 214 -18.30 -12.02 9.72
CA MET A 214 -17.31 -11.34 8.86
C MET A 214 -17.89 -11.06 7.48
N SER A 215 -18.70 -11.97 6.93
CA SER A 215 -19.39 -11.81 5.65
C SER A 215 -20.39 -10.64 5.70
N ASP A 216 -21.15 -10.52 6.79
CA ASP A 216 -22.08 -9.40 7.03
C ASP A 216 -21.34 -8.06 7.06
N ILE A 217 -20.24 -7.99 7.83
CA ILE A 217 -19.41 -6.78 7.92
C ILE A 217 -18.80 -6.45 6.54
N HIS A 218 -18.27 -7.44 5.83
CA HIS A 218 -17.71 -7.26 4.50
C HIS A 218 -18.76 -6.69 3.53
N SER A 219 -19.95 -7.30 3.48
CA SER A 219 -21.05 -6.86 2.62
C SER A 219 -21.50 -5.44 2.93
N ALA A 220 -21.59 -5.09 4.22
CA ALA A 220 -21.90 -3.73 4.67
C ALA A 220 -20.81 -2.72 4.28
N ILE A 221 -19.52 -3.07 4.37
CA ILE A 221 -18.42 -2.20 3.90
C ILE A 221 -18.52 -1.96 2.39
N ILE A 222 -18.81 -3.00 1.60
CA ILE A 222 -18.96 -2.87 0.15
C ILE A 222 -20.17 -1.99 -0.22
N GLN A 223 -21.26 -2.09 0.52
CA GLN A 223 -22.41 -1.20 0.34
C GLN A 223 -22.04 0.26 0.64
N CYS A 224 -21.28 0.51 1.72
CA CYS A 224 -20.75 1.84 2.03
C CYS A 224 -19.87 2.36 0.89
N MET A 225 -18.92 1.56 0.40
CA MET A 225 -18.04 1.93 -0.71
C MET A 225 -18.81 2.25 -1.98
N THR A 226 -19.82 1.44 -2.33
CA THR A 226 -20.68 1.65 -3.50
C THR A 226 -21.42 2.98 -3.39
N THR A 227 -22.00 3.25 -2.23
CA THR A 227 -22.72 4.51 -1.97
C THR A 227 -21.78 5.71 -2.08
N THR A 228 -20.60 5.65 -1.47
CA THR A 228 -19.57 6.71 -1.53
C THR A 228 -19.07 6.93 -2.96
N LEU A 229 -18.89 5.87 -3.77
CA LEU A 229 -18.53 5.97 -5.19
C LEU A 229 -19.63 6.65 -6.01
N SER A 230 -20.89 6.28 -5.80
CA SER A 230 -22.03 6.92 -6.46
C SER A 230 -22.14 8.40 -6.11
N GLU A 231 -21.90 8.77 -4.85
CA GLU A 231 -21.85 10.17 -4.44
C GLU A 231 -20.68 10.92 -5.09
N LEU A 232 -19.51 10.28 -5.18
CA LEU A 232 -18.33 10.85 -5.83
C LEU A 232 -18.60 11.14 -7.31
N LYS A 233 -19.18 10.16 -8.04
CA LYS A 233 -19.58 10.31 -9.45
C LYS A 233 -20.62 11.39 -9.63
N ARG A 234 -21.61 11.51 -8.75
CA ARG A 234 -22.61 12.58 -8.80
C ARG A 234 -22.01 13.97 -8.57
N SER A 235 -21.01 14.08 -7.70
CA SER A 235 -20.39 15.36 -7.35
C SER A 235 -19.43 15.91 -8.42
N ASN A 236 -18.94 15.05 -9.32
CA ASN A 236 -17.98 15.41 -10.36
C ASN A 236 -18.62 15.24 -11.74
N ALA A 237 -18.80 16.33 -12.48
CA ALA A 237 -19.36 16.31 -13.83
C ALA A 237 -18.39 15.77 -14.91
N ASN A 238 -17.27 15.15 -14.52
CA ASN A 238 -16.25 14.69 -15.46
C ASN A 238 -16.63 13.29 -15.97
N PRO A 239 -16.77 13.06 -17.28
CA PRO A 239 -17.30 11.82 -17.85
C PRO A 239 -16.33 10.62 -17.80
N ASP A 240 -15.09 10.81 -17.35
CA ASP A 240 -14.02 9.79 -17.40
C ASP A 240 -13.84 9.04 -16.05
N LEU A 241 -14.95 8.70 -15.38
CA LEU A 241 -14.96 8.03 -14.07
C LEU A 241 -15.41 6.55 -14.14
N ASP A 242 -15.42 5.96 -15.33
CA ASP A 242 -15.85 4.56 -15.52
C ASP A 242 -14.92 3.56 -14.84
N ASP A 243 -13.62 3.89 -14.77
CA ASP A 243 -12.61 3.11 -14.03
C ASP A 243 -12.84 3.13 -12.51
N LEU A 244 -13.66 4.05 -11.99
CA LEU A 244 -14.03 4.08 -10.57
C LEU A 244 -15.22 3.14 -10.30
N ASN A 245 -14.94 1.84 -10.32
CA ASN A 245 -15.91 0.80 -9.98
C ASN A 245 -15.50 0.06 -8.69
N VAL A 246 -16.41 -0.76 -8.15
CA VAL A 246 -16.20 -1.50 -6.89
C VAL A 246 -15.09 -2.55 -7.04
N GLU A 247 -14.99 -3.19 -8.20
CA GLU A 247 -13.97 -4.22 -8.46
C GLU A 247 -12.55 -3.63 -8.43
N ASN A 248 -12.36 -2.49 -9.08
CA ASN A 248 -11.12 -1.73 -9.05
C ASN A 248 -10.85 -1.16 -7.66
N ALA A 249 -11.88 -0.88 -6.85
CA ALA A 249 -11.71 -0.39 -5.48
C ALA A 249 -11.05 -1.42 -4.54
N TYR A 250 -11.13 -2.72 -4.84
CA TYR A 250 -10.34 -3.75 -4.15
C TYR A 250 -8.84 -3.66 -4.46
N SER A 251 -8.48 -3.11 -5.62
CA SER A 251 -7.07 -3.03 -6.04
C SER A 251 -6.28 -2.05 -5.17
N ARG A 252 -5.00 -2.37 -4.95
CA ARG A 252 -4.07 -1.48 -4.24
C ARG A 252 -3.81 -0.19 -5.03
N SER A 253 -3.86 -0.27 -6.37
CA SER A 253 -3.65 0.83 -7.30
C SER A 253 -4.82 1.81 -7.41
N PHE A 254 -5.98 1.50 -6.82
CA PHE A 254 -7.16 2.36 -6.90
C PHE A 254 -6.90 3.82 -6.49
N ASP A 255 -6.18 4.06 -5.39
CA ASP A 255 -5.87 5.42 -4.92
C ASP A 255 -5.00 6.18 -5.93
N ALA A 256 -4.06 5.50 -6.59
CA ALA A 256 -3.23 6.10 -7.63
C ALA A 256 -4.08 6.46 -8.86
N ILE A 257 -5.01 5.59 -9.27
CA ILE A 257 -5.93 5.83 -10.38
C ILE A 257 -6.87 7.00 -10.06
N ALA A 258 -7.50 6.98 -8.87
CA ALA A 258 -8.40 8.03 -8.43
C ALA A 258 -7.71 9.39 -8.34
N ARG A 259 -6.49 9.45 -7.79
CA ARG A 259 -5.70 10.68 -7.75
C ARG A 259 -5.29 11.16 -9.14
N TYR A 260 -4.90 10.25 -10.04
CA TYR A 260 -4.52 10.60 -11.40
C TYR A 260 -5.71 11.20 -12.18
N GLN A 261 -6.87 10.55 -12.14
CA GLN A 261 -8.09 11.02 -12.81
C GLN A 261 -8.56 12.38 -12.26
N LEU A 262 -8.36 12.61 -10.96
CA LEU A 262 -8.72 13.86 -10.31
C LEU A 262 -7.59 14.90 -10.30
N ALA A 263 -6.38 14.57 -10.77
CA ALA A 263 -5.22 15.46 -10.69
C ALA A 263 -5.42 16.76 -11.48
N SER A 264 -6.00 16.66 -12.67
CA SER A 264 -6.26 17.79 -13.56
C SER A 264 -7.24 18.82 -12.97
N ALA A 265 -8.14 18.38 -12.09
CA ALA A 265 -9.15 19.21 -11.45
C ALA A 265 -8.98 19.34 -9.93
N TRP A 266 -7.91 18.80 -9.32
CA TRP A 266 -7.77 18.69 -7.86
C TRP A 266 -7.93 20.01 -7.10
N HIS A 267 -7.49 21.11 -7.72
CA HIS A 267 -7.63 22.47 -7.18
C HIS A 267 -9.07 23.01 -7.25
N LYS A 268 -9.88 22.53 -8.21
CA LYS A 268 -11.30 22.86 -8.37
C LYS A 268 -12.21 21.96 -7.53
N VAL A 269 -11.70 20.83 -7.06
CA VAL A 269 -12.42 19.88 -6.23
C VAL A 269 -12.65 20.45 -4.82
N GLY A 270 -13.92 20.57 -4.44
CA GLY A 270 -14.34 21.07 -3.13
C GLY A 270 -13.95 20.13 -1.97
N PRO A 271 -14.00 20.62 -0.71
CA PRO A 271 -13.60 19.86 0.47
C PRO A 271 -14.44 18.59 0.67
N LYS A 272 -15.72 18.61 0.28
CA LYS A 272 -16.62 17.44 0.35
C LYS A 272 -16.12 16.27 -0.49
N THR A 273 -15.72 16.52 -1.73
CA THR A 273 -15.22 15.48 -2.64
C THR A 273 -13.86 14.94 -2.20
N LYS A 274 -12.98 15.80 -1.65
CA LYS A 274 -11.72 15.36 -1.02
C LYS A 274 -11.97 14.43 0.18
N GLN A 275 -12.98 14.73 0.98
CA GLN A 275 -13.42 13.87 2.08
C GLN A 275 -13.90 12.50 1.55
N LEU A 276 -14.75 12.46 0.51
CA LEU A 276 -15.23 11.19 -0.09
C LEU A 276 -14.08 10.27 -0.56
N ILE A 277 -13.02 10.84 -1.14
CA ILE A 277 -11.85 10.05 -1.57
C ILE A 277 -11.09 9.49 -0.37
N ASN A 278 -10.92 10.30 0.67
CA ASN A 278 -10.31 9.83 1.92
C ASN A 278 -11.16 8.73 2.57
N ASP A 279 -12.49 8.86 2.53
CA ASP A 279 -13.44 7.88 3.05
C ASP A 279 -13.34 6.54 2.30
N LEU A 280 -13.21 6.56 0.97
CA LEU A 280 -12.96 5.35 0.17
C LEU A 280 -11.65 4.66 0.58
N ASN A 281 -10.60 5.43 0.89
CA ASN A 281 -9.35 4.85 1.37
C ASN A 281 -9.51 4.20 2.75
N VAL A 282 -10.26 4.83 3.67
CA VAL A 282 -10.58 4.26 4.99
C VAL A 282 -11.39 2.97 4.85
N LEU A 283 -12.44 2.97 4.03
CA LEU A 283 -13.27 1.78 3.79
C LEU A 283 -12.47 0.62 3.19
N ARG A 284 -11.56 0.90 2.25
CA ARG A 284 -10.66 -0.10 1.69
C ARG A 284 -9.68 -0.65 2.74
N GLN A 285 -9.15 0.21 3.62
CA GLN A 285 -8.33 -0.25 4.75
C GLN A 285 -9.12 -1.13 5.71
N LEU A 286 -10.40 -0.80 5.98
CA LEU A 286 -11.27 -1.62 6.82
C LEU A 286 -11.49 -3.03 6.25
N LEU A 287 -11.62 -3.19 4.94
CA LEU A 287 -11.66 -4.52 4.30
C LEU A 287 -10.41 -5.34 4.60
N SER A 288 -9.23 -4.71 4.50
CA SER A 288 -7.96 -5.39 4.83
C SER A 288 -7.83 -5.68 6.33
N TYR A 289 -8.27 -4.76 7.19
CA TYR A 289 -8.18 -4.94 8.64
C TYR A 289 -9.17 -5.96 9.17
N LEU A 290 -10.32 -6.16 8.52
CA LEU A 290 -11.25 -7.23 8.88
C LEU A 290 -10.60 -8.62 8.83
N LEU A 291 -9.68 -8.82 7.88
CA LEU A 291 -8.96 -10.08 7.67
C LEU A 291 -7.68 -10.17 8.52
N SER A 292 -6.98 -9.06 8.71
CA SER A 292 -5.67 -9.04 9.38
C SER A 292 -5.72 -8.79 10.89
N TYR A 293 -6.75 -8.11 11.41
CA TYR A 293 -6.86 -7.78 12.84
C TYR A 293 -7.71 -8.78 13.61
N ASP A 294 -7.41 -8.93 14.90
CA ASP A 294 -8.20 -9.73 15.81
C ASP A 294 -9.56 -9.10 16.11
N ALA A 295 -10.44 -9.90 16.70
CA ALA A 295 -11.82 -9.50 16.98
C ALA A 295 -11.92 -8.29 17.92
N LEU A 296 -10.94 -8.02 18.78
CA LEU A 296 -10.96 -6.89 19.73
C LEU A 296 -10.34 -5.61 19.14
N SER A 297 -9.22 -5.74 18.42
CA SER A 297 -8.53 -4.60 17.83
C SER A 297 -9.34 -3.94 16.71
N PHE A 298 -10.09 -4.72 15.92
CA PHE A 298 -10.95 -4.19 14.86
C PHE A 298 -12.03 -3.21 15.37
N PRO A 299 -12.89 -3.55 16.35
CA PRO A 299 -13.85 -2.61 16.91
C PRO A 299 -13.21 -1.46 17.68
N ALA A 300 -12.03 -1.64 18.29
CA ALA A 300 -11.29 -0.54 18.90
C ALA A 300 -10.84 0.49 17.84
N TYR A 301 -10.37 0.02 16.68
CA TYR A 301 -10.04 0.87 15.54
C TYR A 301 -11.28 1.60 14.98
N LEU A 302 -12.39 0.88 14.82
CA LEU A 302 -13.69 1.46 14.46
C LEU A 302 -14.13 2.57 15.43
N GLY A 303 -13.95 2.38 16.74
CA GLY A 303 -14.20 3.40 17.75
C GLY A 303 -13.30 4.63 17.60
N THR A 304 -12.06 4.45 17.12
CA THR A 304 -11.12 5.54 16.83
C THR A 304 -11.55 6.35 15.60
N ILE A 305 -12.11 5.69 14.57
CA ILE A 305 -12.72 6.35 13.41
C ILE A 305 -13.91 7.22 13.85
N ILE A 306 -14.79 6.72 14.72
CA ILE A 306 -15.91 7.52 15.25
C ILE A 306 -15.39 8.75 16.01
N LYS A 307 -14.43 8.56 16.92
CA LYS A 307 -13.87 9.67 17.73
C LYS A 307 -13.24 10.75 16.85
N SER A 308 -12.46 10.36 15.85
CA SER A 308 -11.81 11.30 14.91
C SER A 308 -12.77 12.01 13.95
N ASN A 309 -13.96 11.44 13.74
CA ASN A 309 -15.02 12.04 12.92
C ASN A 309 -16.00 12.90 13.73
N THR A 310 -16.12 12.68 15.03
CA THR A 310 -17.00 13.46 15.92
C THR A 310 -16.28 14.64 16.56
N LEU A 311 -15.01 14.45 16.97
CA LEU A 311 -14.21 15.45 17.66
C LEU A 311 -13.10 15.99 16.75
N SER A 312 -12.97 17.31 16.69
CA SER A 312 -11.81 17.99 16.13
C SER A 312 -10.61 17.88 17.09
N ALA A 313 -9.39 18.19 16.62
CA ALA A 313 -8.17 18.20 17.44
C ALA A 313 -8.27 19.15 18.65
N SER A 314 -9.15 20.14 18.60
CA SER A 314 -9.47 21.08 19.67
C SER A 314 -10.65 20.66 20.56
N GLY A 315 -11.20 19.45 20.39
CA GLY A 315 -12.34 18.93 21.14
C GLY A 315 -13.72 19.45 20.70
N ALA A 316 -13.77 20.36 19.70
CA ALA A 316 -15.01 20.86 19.12
C ALA A 316 -15.68 19.84 18.17
N ALA A 317 -17.00 19.90 18.03
CA ALA A 317 -17.74 19.05 17.09
C ALA A 317 -17.28 19.30 15.64
N ARG A 318 -16.92 18.23 14.92
CA ARG A 318 -16.44 18.33 13.54
C ARG A 318 -17.59 18.70 12.60
N VAL A 319 -17.41 19.79 11.84
CA VAL A 319 -18.42 20.33 10.90
C VAL A 319 -18.60 19.45 9.66
N HIS A 320 -17.52 18.77 9.22
CA HIS A 320 -17.55 17.87 8.07
C HIS A 320 -17.30 16.43 8.53
N GLN A 321 -18.38 15.74 8.88
CA GLN A 321 -18.37 14.31 9.18
C GLN A 321 -18.40 13.50 7.88
N SER A 322 -17.79 12.31 7.92
CA SER A 322 -17.78 11.39 6.78
C SER A 322 -19.20 10.86 6.49
N PRO A 323 -19.77 11.09 5.29
CA PRO A 323 -21.17 10.75 5.01
C PRO A 323 -21.49 9.25 5.15
N TRP A 324 -20.53 8.38 4.87
CA TRP A 324 -20.73 6.93 4.97
C TRP A 324 -21.04 6.47 6.39
N LEU A 325 -20.54 7.15 7.43
CA LEU A 325 -20.82 6.81 8.83
C LEU A 325 -22.30 6.99 9.21
N LEU A 326 -23.04 7.78 8.43
CA LEU A 326 -24.46 8.05 8.65
C LEU A 326 -25.38 7.04 7.95
N THR A 327 -24.81 6.04 7.27
CA THR A 327 -25.57 5.01 6.56
C THR A 327 -25.97 3.86 7.49
N ASP A 328 -27.08 3.20 7.17
CA ASP A 328 -27.52 2.00 7.90
C ASP A 328 -26.48 0.86 7.79
N ALA A 329 -25.79 0.78 6.65
CA ALA A 329 -24.69 -0.15 6.43
C ALA A 329 -23.53 0.11 7.41
N ALA A 330 -23.19 1.38 7.70
CA ALA A 330 -22.21 1.68 8.73
C ALA A 330 -22.66 1.21 10.12
N SER A 331 -23.92 1.44 10.47
CA SER A 331 -24.48 0.95 11.75
C SER A 331 -24.35 -0.57 11.87
N MET A 332 -24.61 -1.31 10.79
CA MET A 332 -24.44 -2.77 10.74
C MET A 332 -22.98 -3.20 10.97
N ILE A 333 -22.00 -2.46 10.44
CA ILE A 333 -20.57 -2.74 10.68
C ILE A 333 -20.25 -2.64 12.17
N PHE A 334 -20.66 -1.54 12.82
CA PHE A 334 -20.35 -1.30 14.23
C PHE A 334 -21.07 -2.30 15.15
N ASP A 335 -22.37 -2.54 14.92
CA ASP A 335 -23.15 -3.47 15.73
C ASP A 335 -22.62 -4.90 15.61
N THR A 336 -22.34 -5.37 14.39
CA THR A 336 -21.84 -6.72 14.15
C THR A 336 -20.42 -6.90 14.69
N ALA A 337 -19.56 -5.87 14.57
CA ALA A 337 -18.22 -5.89 15.16
C ALA A 337 -18.26 -5.93 16.70
N GLN A 338 -19.21 -5.21 17.33
CA GLN A 338 -19.39 -5.26 18.78
C GLN A 338 -19.93 -6.63 19.23
N ARG A 339 -20.91 -7.20 18.52
CA ARG A 339 -21.46 -8.54 18.83
C ARG A 339 -20.41 -9.65 18.76
N ARG A 340 -19.35 -9.49 17.95
CA ARG A 340 -18.21 -10.42 17.92
C ARG A 340 -17.42 -10.44 19.23
N CYS A 341 -17.47 -9.37 20.03
CA CYS A 341 -16.67 -9.21 21.25
C CYS A 341 -17.51 -9.31 22.52
N PHE A 342 -18.66 -8.65 22.52
CA PHE A 342 -19.48 -8.43 23.70
C PHE A 342 -20.83 -9.12 23.54
N LYS A 343 -21.20 -9.89 24.55
CA LYS A 343 -22.59 -10.38 24.70
C LYS A 343 -23.37 -9.34 25.48
N TYR A 344 -24.51 -8.93 24.94
CA TYR A 344 -25.44 -8.09 25.68
C TYR A 344 -26.11 -8.96 26.76
N HIS A 345 -25.85 -8.67 28.03
CA HIS A 345 -26.70 -9.18 29.11
C HIS A 345 -27.80 -8.16 29.34
N GLU A 346 -29.01 -8.45 28.86
CA GLU A 346 -30.19 -7.78 29.37
C GLU A 346 -30.37 -8.20 30.83
N TYR A 347 -30.07 -7.30 31.76
CA TYR A 347 -30.57 -7.45 33.12
C TYR A 347 -32.08 -7.25 33.05
N ARG A 348 -32.81 -8.37 32.93
CA ARG A 348 -34.25 -8.38 33.15
C ARG A 348 -34.42 -8.05 34.64
N SER A 349 -34.75 -6.81 34.96
CA SER A 349 -35.15 -6.45 36.31
C SER A 349 -36.48 -7.15 36.58
N ASP A 350 -36.41 -8.37 37.11
CA ASP A 350 -37.53 -9.07 37.72
C ASP A 350 -37.99 -8.26 38.93
N LEU A 351 -38.87 -7.30 38.67
CA LEU A 351 -39.54 -6.45 39.66
C LEU A 351 -40.37 -7.25 40.68
N ALA A 352 -40.52 -8.56 40.51
CA ALA A 352 -41.20 -9.45 41.44
C ALA A 352 -40.36 -9.78 42.71
N GLY A 353 -39.05 -9.51 42.71
CA GLY A 353 -38.17 -9.77 43.87
C GLY A 353 -38.14 -8.64 44.91
N PHE A 354 -38.45 -7.40 44.51
CA PHE A 354 -38.34 -6.22 45.39
C PHE A 354 -39.50 -6.08 46.37
N GLU A 355 -40.70 -6.57 46.05
CA GLU A 355 -41.85 -6.55 46.99
C GLU A 355 -41.61 -7.45 48.21
N LYS A 356 -40.89 -8.57 48.06
CA LYS A 356 -40.59 -9.48 49.18
C LYS A 356 -39.51 -8.93 50.13
N LEU A 357 -38.65 -8.02 49.67
CA LEU A 357 -37.68 -7.33 50.53
C LEU A 357 -38.33 -6.14 51.27
N ALA A 358 -39.27 -5.42 50.64
CA ALA A 358 -39.97 -4.30 51.26
C ALA A 358 -40.84 -4.72 52.47
N VAL A 359 -41.44 -5.92 52.42
CA VAL A 359 -42.27 -6.45 53.54
C VAL A 359 -41.42 -6.83 54.76
N ASN A 360 -40.16 -7.20 54.60
CA ASN A 360 -39.29 -7.60 55.71
C ASN A 360 -38.62 -6.43 56.44
N LEU A 361 -38.54 -5.25 55.83
CA LEU A 361 -37.99 -4.03 56.46
C LEU A 361 -39.01 -3.30 57.36
N ALA A 362 -40.31 -3.62 57.29
CA ALA A 362 -41.36 -3.03 58.12
C ALA A 362 -41.52 -3.70 59.51
N ARG A 363 -40.65 -4.64 59.88
CA ARG A 363 -40.73 -5.41 61.14
C ARG A 363 -39.61 -5.13 62.16
N ILE A 364 -38.83 -4.07 61.95
CA ILE A 364 -37.71 -3.72 62.85
C ILE A 364 -38.19 -2.66 63.88
N PRO A 365 -38.08 -2.90 65.20
CA PRO A 365 -38.48 -1.95 66.24
C PRO A 365 -37.69 -0.63 66.23
N GLU A 366 -38.37 0.46 66.61
CA GLU A 366 -38.05 1.87 66.33
C GLU A 366 -36.93 2.51 67.19
N TYR A 367 -35.96 1.74 67.69
CA TYR A 367 -34.96 2.27 68.64
C TYR A 367 -33.53 2.42 68.09
N ILE A 368 -33.29 2.17 66.81
CA ILE A 368 -31.91 2.09 66.28
C ILE A 368 -31.47 3.29 65.43
N PHE A 369 -32.35 4.13 64.86
CA PHE A 369 -31.92 5.37 64.18
C PHE A 369 -32.99 6.49 64.20
N PRO A 370 -32.81 7.60 64.94
CA PRO A 370 -33.77 8.72 65.00
C PRO A 370 -33.78 9.64 63.76
N HIS A 371 -32.91 9.42 62.77
CA HIS A 371 -32.68 10.37 61.67
C HIS A 371 -33.25 9.98 60.30
N LEU A 372 -34.08 8.94 60.22
CA LEU A 372 -34.61 8.43 58.93
C LEU A 372 -36.12 8.65 58.69
N SER A 373 -36.81 9.46 59.50
CA SER A 373 -38.25 9.71 59.29
C SER A 373 -38.57 10.70 58.15
N GLY A 374 -37.56 11.33 57.52
CA GLY A 374 -37.78 12.35 56.47
C GLY A 374 -37.51 11.93 55.03
N PHE A 375 -36.88 10.77 54.78
CA PHE A 375 -36.38 10.41 53.44
C PHE A 375 -37.25 9.39 52.68
N ALA A 376 -38.09 8.63 53.38
CA ALA A 376 -38.89 7.57 52.77
C ALA A 376 -40.11 8.10 51.98
N THR A 377 -40.66 9.26 52.32
CA THR A 377 -41.88 9.80 51.71
C THR A 377 -41.65 10.63 50.44
N ARG A 378 -40.43 11.13 50.18
CA ARG A 378 -40.13 11.91 48.96
C ARG A 378 -39.69 11.08 47.75
N SER A 379 -39.25 9.84 47.95
CA SER A 379 -38.76 8.99 46.84
C SER A 379 -39.87 8.20 46.14
N ALA A 380 -41.03 7.99 46.78
CA ALA A 380 -42.15 7.31 46.15
C ALA A 380 -42.86 8.20 45.11
N ASP A 381 -42.99 9.50 45.37
CA ASP A 381 -43.70 10.42 44.46
C ASP A 381 -42.91 10.82 43.21
N LEU A 382 -41.56 10.77 43.25
CA LEU A 382 -40.75 11.10 42.08
C LEU A 382 -40.68 9.96 41.05
N CYS A 383 -40.98 8.72 41.44
CA CYS A 383 -40.81 7.55 40.57
C CYS A 383 -42.01 7.33 39.61
N VAL A 384 -43.16 7.97 39.86
CA VAL A 384 -44.36 7.80 39.01
C VAL A 384 -44.43 8.80 37.84
N ARG A 385 -43.64 9.89 37.84
CA ARG A 385 -43.83 11.01 36.88
C ARG A 385 -42.81 11.19 35.75
N HIS A 386 -41.71 10.46 35.70
CA HIS A 386 -40.76 10.56 34.57
C HIS A 386 -40.53 9.24 33.84
N ARG A 387 -41.56 8.88 33.07
CA ARG A 387 -41.47 8.01 31.90
C ARG A 387 -40.84 8.82 30.75
N CYS A 388 -39.49 8.90 30.68
CA CYS A 388 -38.80 9.31 29.45
C CYS A 388 -37.29 8.98 29.49
N GLN A 389 -36.85 8.31 28.42
CA GLN A 389 -35.50 8.06 27.92
C GLN A 389 -34.29 8.63 28.69
N VAL A 390 -33.53 7.73 29.33
CA VAL A 390 -32.08 7.88 29.49
C VAL A 390 -31.42 6.51 29.30
N LYS A 391 -30.93 6.21 28.09
CA LYS A 391 -29.95 5.13 27.88
C LYS A 391 -28.60 5.62 28.38
N ARG A 392 -28.26 5.34 29.65
CA ARG A 392 -26.90 5.50 30.16
C ARG A 392 -26.12 4.22 29.87
N ASN A 393 -25.18 4.31 28.94
CA ASN A 393 -24.14 3.30 28.73
C ASN A 393 -23.13 3.40 29.87
N THR A 394 -23.17 2.46 30.82
CA THR A 394 -22.09 2.26 31.79
C THR A 394 -21.52 0.86 31.60
N TRP A 395 -20.32 0.79 31.03
CA TRP A 395 -19.54 -0.43 30.86
C TRP A 395 -18.82 -0.76 32.18
N GLY A 396 -19.15 -1.90 32.79
CA GLY A 396 -18.47 -2.40 34.00
C GLY A 396 -17.17 -3.16 33.68
N PRO A 397 -16.25 -3.32 34.66
CA PRO A 397 -14.99 -4.02 34.45
C PRO A 397 -15.17 -5.55 34.35
N TYR A 398 -14.28 -6.17 33.58
CA TYR A 398 -14.32 -7.59 33.16
C TYR A 398 -13.65 -8.52 34.19
N GLU A 399 -14.26 -9.68 34.44
CA GLU A 399 -13.64 -10.81 35.16
C GLU A 399 -13.12 -11.85 34.14
N PRO A 400 -11.87 -12.34 34.24
CA PRO A 400 -11.33 -13.29 33.29
C PRO A 400 -11.77 -14.71 33.64
N ARG A 401 -12.42 -15.42 32.70
CA ARG A 401 -12.50 -16.88 32.74
C ARG A 401 -11.49 -17.52 31.79
N GLN A 402 -10.73 -18.44 32.38
CA GLN A 402 -9.68 -19.27 31.81
C GLN A 402 -10.17 -20.18 30.66
N ARG A 403 -9.24 -20.43 29.72
CA ARG A 403 -9.17 -21.51 28.69
C ARG A 403 -10.19 -21.37 27.55
N SER A 404 -9.75 -21.16 26.31
CA SER A 404 -9.04 -22.18 25.52
C SER A 404 -8.13 -21.52 24.47
N THR A 405 -6.83 -21.65 24.66
CA THR A 405 -5.80 -21.24 23.70
C THR A 405 -5.69 -22.35 22.64
N ALA A 406 -6.26 -22.14 21.45
CA ALA A 406 -5.92 -22.96 20.29
C ALA A 406 -4.59 -22.45 19.73
N ALA A 407 -3.49 -23.03 20.22
CA ALA A 407 -2.16 -22.84 19.64
C ALA A 407 -2.09 -23.63 18.32
N ILE A 408 -1.87 -22.92 17.21
CA ILE A 408 -1.53 -23.52 15.92
C ILE A 408 -0.05 -23.93 16.02
N ILE A 409 0.19 -25.23 16.23
CA ILE A 409 1.54 -25.83 16.15
C ILE A 409 1.76 -26.24 14.70
N LEU A 410 2.67 -25.54 14.02
CA LEU A 410 3.29 -25.98 12.78
C LEU A 410 4.27 -27.12 13.10
N MET A 411 3.88 -28.38 12.85
CA MET A 411 4.83 -29.49 12.80
C MET A 411 5.39 -29.63 11.37
N LEU A 412 6.65 -29.27 11.21
CA LEU A 412 7.46 -29.68 10.06
C LEU A 412 7.90 -31.13 10.27
N ARG A 413 7.44 -32.02 9.39
CA ARG A 413 7.83 -33.43 9.35
C ARG A 413 9.23 -33.53 8.75
N GLY A 414 10.23 -33.82 9.58
CA GLY A 414 11.54 -34.28 9.14
C GLY A 414 11.66 -35.79 9.40
N GLN A 415 11.79 -36.58 8.34
CA GLN A 415 12.36 -37.93 8.41
C GLN A 415 13.74 -37.89 7.76
N PRO A 416 14.73 -38.64 8.26
CA PRO A 416 15.58 -39.44 7.39
C PRO A 416 14.86 -40.71 6.92
#